data_AF-B9Y704-F1
#
_entry.id   AF-B9Y704-F1
#
_cell.length_a   1.000
_cell.length_b   1.000
_cell.length_c   1.000
_cell.angle_alpha   90.00
_cell.angle_beta   90.00
_cell.angle_gamma   90.00
#
_symmetry.space_group_name_H-M   'P 1'
#
loop_
_entity.id
_entity.type
_entity.pdbx_description
1 polymer ?
#
loop_
_entity_poly.entity_id
_entity_poly.type
_entity_poly.pdbx_seq_one_letter_code
_entity_poly.pdbx_strand_id
1 'polypeptide(L)'
;MKRSEDRKGTCLTGIHLVIGLFLTGRGAYGILEVKTMRILIYNDQTDKMQTYSLRCSDNMPYTACCRFTVGEFMRNSHSRTIGWSTCRFLKSTDELIRRYGQKPRVSRAFRRAWDAEEPMILTHMLGTAVDMGRNLSLPGLQQLVTLAEDQELFDVITDLEHTRIEAHLHHQNEAASDFVPFTQIQKGDKNTEVCVAQDALWALGYPITKISGVFDAELDQAVRAFQRDHGLVADGILGKLTWEALMSQLRPIPGIDEETAA
;
A
#
# COMPACT_ATOMS: atom_id res chain seq x y z
N MET A 1 10.49 -6.83 63.99
CA MET A 1 11.40 -5.67 63.84
C MET A 1 12.26 -5.93 62.61
N LYS A 2 12.03 -5.19 61.51
CA LYS A 2 12.95 -4.18 60.92
C LYS A 2 14.29 -4.81 60.44
N ARG A 3 14.81 -4.62 59.23
CA ARG A 3 14.69 -3.52 58.24
C ARG A 3 15.48 -3.96 56.98
N SER A 4 14.95 -3.78 55.76
CA SER A 4 15.30 -2.75 54.76
C SER A 4 16.67 -2.93 54.08
N GLU A 5 16.67 -3.09 52.74
CA GLU A 5 17.17 -2.10 51.75
C GLU A 5 18.69 -2.25 51.48
N ASP A 6 19.29 -2.05 50.30
CA ASP A 6 18.87 -1.76 48.93
C ASP A 6 20.17 -1.67 48.09
N ARG A 7 20.04 -1.70 46.76
CA ARG A 7 20.93 -1.12 45.73
C ARG A 7 22.17 -1.85 45.13
N LYS A 8 21.97 -2.12 43.82
CA LYS A 8 22.69 -1.61 42.62
C LYS A 8 24.04 -2.22 42.19
N GLY A 9 24.09 -2.57 40.89
CA GLY A 9 25.31 -2.77 40.10
C GLY A 9 25.01 -3.54 38.79
N THR A 10 24.46 -2.87 37.78
CA THR A 10 25.12 -2.52 36.49
C THR A 10 25.26 -3.66 35.47
N CYS A 11 24.59 -3.44 34.34
CA CYS A 11 24.78 -4.07 33.03
C CYS A 11 26.14 -3.67 32.43
N LEU A 12 26.86 -4.60 31.76
CA LEU A 12 27.38 -4.47 30.39
C LEU A 12 28.38 -5.57 30.02
N THR A 13 28.24 -6.02 28.76
CA THR A 13 29.26 -6.53 27.82
C THR A 13 29.94 -7.87 28.07
N GLY A 14 29.99 -8.70 27.01
CA GLY A 14 30.98 -9.77 26.92
C GLY A 14 30.62 -10.92 25.99
N ILE A 15 30.99 -10.76 24.72
CA ILE A 15 31.11 -11.78 23.68
C ILE A 15 31.76 -13.06 24.23
N HIS A 16 31.19 -14.24 23.95
CA HIS A 16 32.00 -15.44 23.71
C HIS A 16 31.43 -16.29 22.57
N LEU A 17 32.12 -16.12 21.44
CA LEU A 17 32.33 -17.05 20.36
C LEU A 17 32.59 -18.48 20.89
N VAL A 18 31.74 -19.45 20.54
CA VAL A 18 32.08 -20.86 20.64
C VAL A 18 32.22 -21.40 19.22
N ILE A 19 33.47 -21.49 18.78
CA ILE A 19 33.89 -22.30 17.63
C ILE A 19 33.81 -23.75 18.08
N GLY A 20 32.93 -24.53 17.45
CA GLY A 20 32.89 -25.99 17.54
C GLY A 20 32.92 -26.57 16.14
N LEU A 21 34.13 -26.90 15.68
CA LEU A 21 34.40 -27.54 14.40
C LEU A 21 34.18 -29.06 14.54
N PHE A 22 33.25 -29.64 13.79
CA PHE A 22 33.32 -31.03 13.36
C PHE A 22 32.95 -31.12 11.87
N LEU A 23 33.98 -31.44 11.07
CA LEU A 23 33.91 -31.91 9.69
C LEU A 23 33.20 -33.28 9.73
N THR A 24 32.25 -33.65 8.88
CA THR A 24 32.33 -33.81 7.42
C THR A 24 30.93 -33.95 6.81
N GLY A 25 30.64 -33.24 5.70
CA GLY A 25 29.45 -33.51 4.87
C GLY A 25 28.95 -32.28 4.12
N ARG A 26 29.08 -32.29 2.79
CA ARG A 26 28.66 -31.22 1.88
C ARG A 26 27.14 -30.95 1.97
N GLY A 27 26.79 -29.68 2.11
CA GLY A 27 25.43 -29.17 1.94
C GLY A 27 25.36 -27.76 2.50
N ALA A 28 25.54 -26.76 1.64
CA ALA A 28 25.47 -25.35 2.02
C ALA A 28 24.12 -25.07 2.69
N TYR A 29 24.14 -24.66 3.97
CA TYR A 29 23.05 -23.88 4.53
C TYR A 29 23.04 -22.55 3.77
N GLY A 30 22.30 -22.53 2.65
CA GLY A 30 21.93 -21.27 2.02
C GLY A 30 21.24 -20.43 3.08
N ILE A 31 21.79 -19.27 3.38
CA ILE A 31 21.07 -18.24 4.14
C ILE A 31 19.79 -18.02 3.33
N LEU A 32 18.64 -18.45 3.86
CA LEU A 32 17.36 -18.18 3.24
C LEU A 32 17.25 -16.67 3.11
N GLU A 33 17.40 -16.17 1.88
CA GLU A 33 17.27 -14.75 1.60
C GLU A 33 15.86 -14.33 1.99
N VAL A 34 15.77 -13.46 3.00
CA VAL A 34 14.48 -13.02 3.53
C VAL A 34 13.85 -12.12 2.47
N LYS A 35 12.83 -12.63 1.74
CA LYS A 35 12.13 -11.86 0.70
C LYS A 35 11.51 -10.60 1.32
N THR A 36 12.03 -9.44 0.93
CA THR A 36 11.51 -8.12 1.31
C THR A 36 10.73 -7.50 0.15
N MET A 37 9.75 -6.67 0.49
CA MET A 37 8.92 -5.89 -0.42
C MET A 37 9.35 -4.43 -0.36
N ARG A 38 9.36 -3.78 -1.52
CA ARG A 38 9.58 -2.33 -1.65
C ARG A 38 8.26 -1.60 -1.40
N ILE A 39 8.17 -0.84 -0.31
CA ILE A 39 6.97 -0.08 0.05
C ILE A 39 7.22 1.41 -0.13
N LEU A 40 6.45 2.05 -1.00
CA LEU A 40 6.52 3.49 -1.25
C LEU A 40 5.44 4.22 -0.45
N ILE A 41 5.82 5.19 0.37
CA ILE A 41 4.87 6.00 1.14
C ILE A 41 4.96 7.46 0.71
N TYR A 42 3.89 7.98 0.15
CA TYR A 42 3.76 9.41 -0.11
C TYR A 42 3.41 10.14 1.19
N ASN A 43 4.23 11.12 1.56
CA ASN A 43 3.98 11.99 2.70
C ASN A 43 3.55 13.37 2.19
N ASP A 44 2.24 13.60 2.26
CA ASP A 44 1.52 14.81 1.86
C ASP A 44 1.97 16.07 2.61
N GLN A 45 2.42 15.93 3.86
CA GLN A 45 2.91 17.05 4.66
C GLN A 45 4.30 17.55 4.24
N THR A 46 5.10 16.66 3.66
CA THR A 46 6.50 16.96 3.28
C THR A 46 6.74 16.96 1.79
N ASP A 47 5.73 16.59 0.99
CA ASP A 47 5.83 16.35 -0.44
C ASP A 47 7.03 15.45 -0.80
N LYS A 48 7.08 14.28 -0.15
CA LYS A 48 8.16 13.28 -0.33
C LYS A 48 7.59 11.89 -0.55
N MET A 49 8.15 11.19 -1.53
CA MET A 49 7.99 9.76 -1.72
C MET A 49 9.09 9.02 -0.94
N GLN A 50 8.71 8.36 0.15
CA GLN A 50 9.61 7.58 1.00
C GLN A 50 9.63 6.13 0.53
N THR A 51 10.77 5.45 0.61
CA THR A 51 10.90 4.04 0.22
C THR A 51 11.41 3.20 1.38
N TYR A 52 10.73 2.08 1.63
CA TYR A 52 11.07 1.12 2.68
C TYR A 52 11.29 -0.26 2.06
N SER A 53 12.16 -1.06 2.67
CA SER A 53 12.31 -2.48 2.36
C SER A 53 11.85 -3.28 3.58
N LEU A 54 10.71 -3.96 3.45
CA LEU A 54 9.98 -4.55 4.58
C LEU A 54 9.55 -5.98 4.30
N ARG A 55 9.53 -6.82 5.34
CA ARG A 55 8.98 -8.18 5.29
C ARG A 55 7.46 -8.15 5.43
N CYS A 56 6.80 -9.24 5.04
CA CYS A 56 5.36 -9.41 5.26
C CYS A 56 4.95 -9.34 6.76
N SER A 57 5.86 -9.70 7.66
CA SER A 57 5.67 -9.65 9.11
C SER A 57 5.88 -8.26 9.72
N ASP A 58 6.53 -7.35 8.99
CA ASP A 58 6.82 -6.01 9.50
C ASP A 58 5.55 -5.16 9.45
N ASN A 59 5.43 -4.20 10.38
CA ASN A 59 4.35 -3.23 10.33
C ASN A 59 4.50 -2.34 9.10
N MET A 60 3.38 -1.89 8.53
CA MET A 60 3.38 -0.77 7.62
C MET A 60 4.01 0.46 8.33
N PRO A 61 4.73 1.34 7.61
CA PRO A 61 5.18 2.60 8.17
C PRO A 61 4.01 3.39 8.78
N TYR A 62 4.25 4.11 9.87
CA TYR A 62 3.23 4.91 10.57
C TYR A 62 2.08 4.10 11.26
N THR A 63 2.19 2.76 11.38
CA THR A 63 1.16 1.91 12.04
C THR A 63 1.65 1.22 13.33
N ALA A 64 2.34 1.97 14.19
CA ALA A 64 3.03 1.41 15.35
C ALA A 64 2.08 0.83 16.43
N CYS A 65 0.84 1.31 16.52
CA CYS A 65 -0.08 0.92 17.59
C CYS A 65 -0.83 -0.38 17.29
N CYS A 66 -1.12 -0.65 16.02
CA CYS A 66 -2.13 -1.65 15.66
C CYS A 66 -1.61 -2.94 15.01
N ARG A 67 -0.30 -3.04 14.72
CA ARG A 67 0.29 -4.16 13.95
C ARG A 67 -0.42 -4.40 12.61
N PHE A 68 -0.74 -3.33 11.87
CA PHE A 68 -1.18 -3.46 10.48
C PHE A 68 0.04 -3.80 9.62
N THR A 69 0.21 -5.07 9.26
CA THR A 69 1.46 -5.55 8.63
C THR A 69 1.45 -5.38 7.12
N VAL A 70 2.64 -5.37 6.52
CA VAL A 70 2.80 -5.40 5.05
C VAL A 70 2.04 -6.57 4.44
N GLY A 71 2.09 -7.75 5.08
CA GLY A 71 1.38 -8.93 4.59
C GLY A 71 -0.14 -8.80 4.63
N GLU A 72 -0.70 -7.96 5.51
CA GLU A 72 -2.14 -7.66 5.52
C GLU A 72 -2.51 -6.59 4.50
N PHE A 73 -1.69 -5.55 4.38
CA PHE A 73 -1.85 -4.51 3.38
C PHE A 73 -1.86 -5.12 1.96
N MET A 74 -0.88 -5.98 1.69
CA MET A 74 -0.68 -6.64 0.40
C MET A 74 -1.49 -7.93 0.24
N ARG A 75 -2.29 -8.37 1.22
CA ARG A 75 -2.87 -9.73 1.30
C ARG A 75 -3.61 -10.17 0.03
N ASN A 76 -4.25 -9.23 -0.65
CA ASN A 76 -5.05 -9.53 -1.83
C ASN A 76 -4.39 -9.06 -3.11
N SER A 77 -3.16 -8.54 -3.06
CA SER A 77 -2.43 -8.29 -4.28
C SER A 77 -1.71 -9.57 -4.71
N HIS A 78 -1.76 -9.90 -6.00
CA HIS A 78 -0.85 -10.89 -6.58
C HIS A 78 0.61 -10.41 -6.57
N SER A 79 0.89 -9.13 -6.27
CA SER A 79 2.25 -8.58 -6.10
C SER A 79 2.83 -8.93 -4.73
N ARG A 80 4.01 -9.57 -4.73
CA ARG A 80 4.84 -9.76 -3.52
C ARG A 80 6.18 -9.03 -3.58
N THR A 81 6.29 -7.98 -4.42
CA THR A 81 7.55 -7.26 -4.64
C THR A 81 7.46 -5.78 -4.33
N ILE A 82 6.34 -5.13 -4.65
CA ILE A 82 6.15 -3.69 -4.45
C ILE A 82 4.70 -3.35 -4.09
N GLY A 83 4.54 -2.33 -3.22
CA GLY A 83 3.27 -1.69 -2.91
C GLY A 83 3.47 -0.22 -2.53
N TRP A 84 2.39 0.56 -2.51
CA TRP A 84 2.45 1.98 -2.16
C TRP A 84 1.22 2.44 -1.40
N SER A 85 1.36 3.52 -0.63
CA SER A 85 0.28 4.12 0.16
C SER A 85 0.62 5.57 0.54
N THR A 86 -0.21 6.21 1.35
CA THR A 86 0.02 7.55 1.87
C THR A 86 0.20 7.56 3.39
N CYS A 87 0.96 8.52 3.89
CA CYS A 87 1.14 8.74 5.33
C CYS A 87 -0.21 9.02 6.00
N ARG A 88 -1.08 9.82 5.36
CA ARG A 88 -2.42 10.15 5.83
C ARG A 88 -3.25 8.89 6.08
N PHE A 89 -3.39 8.02 5.07
CA PHE A 89 -4.13 6.77 5.19
C PHE A 89 -3.62 5.84 6.29
N LEU A 90 -2.29 5.66 6.37
CA LEU A 90 -1.70 4.75 7.36
C LEU A 90 -1.93 5.26 8.80
N LYS A 91 -1.82 6.56 9.03
CA LYS A 91 -2.12 7.19 10.33
C LYS A 91 -3.60 7.06 10.70
N SER A 92 -4.51 7.32 9.77
CA SER A 92 -5.96 7.16 9.99
C SER A 92 -6.33 5.72 10.33
N THR A 93 -5.71 4.76 9.64
CA THR A 93 -5.92 3.33 9.89
C THR A 93 -5.37 2.90 11.26
N ASP A 94 -4.17 3.37 11.64
CA ASP A 94 -3.58 3.10 12.97
C ASP A 94 -4.48 3.65 14.09
N GLU A 95 -4.97 4.88 13.92
CA GLU A 95 -5.84 5.54 14.89
C GLU A 95 -7.20 4.85 15.02
N LEU A 96 -7.85 4.46 13.90
CA LEU A 96 -9.11 3.74 13.93
C LEU A 96 -8.97 2.42 14.69
N ILE A 97 -7.94 1.62 14.37
CA ILE A 97 -7.71 0.34 15.05
C ILE A 97 -7.42 0.56 16.54
N ARG A 98 -6.62 1.58 16.88
CA ARG A 98 -6.33 1.93 18.27
C ARG A 98 -7.60 2.28 19.05
N ARG A 99 -8.52 3.04 18.43
CA ARG A 99 -9.81 3.45 19.03
C ARG A 99 -10.79 2.29 19.17
N TYR A 100 -10.84 1.41 18.19
CA TYR A 100 -11.69 0.21 18.24
C TYR A 100 -11.21 -0.80 19.30
N GLY A 101 -9.93 -0.76 19.69
CA GLY A 101 -9.38 -1.49 20.83
C GLY A 101 -8.93 -2.93 20.52
N GLN A 102 -9.31 -3.46 19.36
CA GLN A 102 -8.78 -4.69 18.78
C GLN A 102 -8.63 -4.49 17.27
N LYS A 103 -7.74 -5.21 16.58
CA LYS A 103 -7.62 -5.04 15.12
C LYS A 103 -8.74 -5.79 14.40
N PRO A 104 -9.69 -5.10 13.72
CA PRO A 104 -10.62 -5.76 12.83
C PRO A 104 -9.85 -6.51 11.74
N ARG A 105 -10.42 -7.61 11.24
CA ARG A 105 -9.83 -8.33 10.11
C ARG A 105 -9.75 -7.38 8.91
N VAL A 106 -8.55 -7.18 8.37
CA VAL A 106 -8.34 -6.50 7.09
C VAL A 106 -8.57 -7.52 5.97
N SER A 107 -9.62 -7.28 5.19
CA SER A 107 -10.02 -8.09 4.06
C SER A 107 -9.40 -7.64 2.76
N ARG A 108 -9.11 -6.34 2.59
CA ARG A 108 -8.48 -5.75 1.39
C ARG A 108 -7.85 -4.41 1.75
N ALA A 109 -6.74 -4.04 1.12
CA ALA A 109 -6.17 -2.70 1.30
C ALA A 109 -5.40 -2.22 0.06
N PHE A 110 -4.62 -3.11 -0.56
CA PHE A 110 -3.84 -2.79 -1.75
C PHE A 110 -4.09 -3.76 -2.90
N ARG A 111 -4.05 -3.24 -4.13
CA ARG A 111 -4.05 -3.98 -5.40
C ARG A 111 -3.17 -3.28 -6.43
N ARG A 112 -2.62 -4.05 -7.37
CA ARG A 112 -1.93 -3.51 -8.55
C ARG A 112 -2.93 -3.27 -9.68
N ALA A 113 -2.55 -2.44 -10.65
CA ALA A 113 -3.40 -2.05 -11.76
C ALA A 113 -3.85 -3.23 -12.65
N TRP A 114 -2.96 -4.19 -12.89
CA TRP A 114 -3.20 -5.39 -13.72
C TRP A 114 -3.88 -6.55 -12.98
N ASP A 115 -4.14 -6.37 -11.69
CA ASP A 115 -4.70 -7.37 -10.77
C ASP A 115 -6.19 -7.12 -10.46
N ALA A 116 -6.84 -6.25 -11.23
CA ALA A 116 -8.23 -5.87 -11.04
C ALA A 116 -9.18 -6.81 -11.82
N GLU A 117 -9.83 -7.73 -11.11
CA GLU A 117 -10.90 -8.61 -11.67
C GLU A 117 -12.21 -7.86 -11.95
N GLU A 118 -12.42 -6.71 -11.33
CA GLU A 118 -13.60 -5.86 -11.53
C GLU A 118 -13.17 -4.37 -11.51
N PRO A 119 -13.83 -3.48 -12.29
CA PRO A 119 -13.52 -2.05 -12.35
C PRO A 119 -13.81 -1.25 -11.06
N MET A 120 -14.13 -1.92 -9.95
CA MET A 120 -14.14 -1.37 -8.59
C MET A 120 -13.07 -2.12 -7.81
N ILE A 121 -11.99 -1.50 -7.33
CA ILE A 121 -11.96 -0.29 -6.50
C ILE A 121 -10.62 0.42 -6.76
N LEU A 122 -10.65 1.49 -7.57
CA LEU A 122 -9.47 2.29 -7.94
C LEU A 122 -8.75 2.88 -6.70
N THR A 123 -9.45 3.06 -5.58
CA THR A 123 -8.86 3.54 -4.32
C THR A 123 -7.96 2.50 -3.64
N HIS A 124 -8.15 1.20 -3.88
CA HIS A 124 -7.18 0.17 -3.46
C HIS A 124 -5.94 0.14 -4.35
N MET A 125 -6.06 0.55 -5.62
CA MET A 125 -4.89 0.77 -6.49
C MET A 125 -4.08 1.96 -6.02
N LEU A 126 -4.73 3.00 -5.49
CA LEU A 126 -4.05 4.13 -4.85
C LEU A 126 -3.39 3.77 -3.52
N GLY A 127 -3.74 2.62 -2.93
CA GLY A 127 -3.31 2.24 -1.59
C GLY A 127 -3.83 3.17 -0.50
N THR A 128 -4.98 3.81 -0.73
CA THR A 128 -5.63 4.76 0.18
C THR A 128 -6.95 4.24 0.75
N ALA A 129 -7.25 2.96 0.54
CA ALA A 129 -8.49 2.33 0.94
C ALA A 129 -8.25 1.04 1.73
N VAL A 130 -9.20 0.70 2.60
CA VAL A 130 -9.19 -0.53 3.38
C VAL A 130 -10.61 -1.08 3.54
N ASP A 131 -10.76 -2.37 3.24
CA ASP A 131 -11.93 -3.16 3.61
C ASP A 131 -11.59 -3.91 4.90
N MET A 132 -12.36 -3.67 5.96
CA MET A 132 -12.13 -4.32 7.23
C MET A 132 -13.40 -4.60 8.03
N GLY A 133 -13.28 -5.50 9.00
CA GLY A 133 -14.38 -5.87 9.87
C GLY A 133 -15.24 -7.02 9.36
N ARG A 134 -14.80 -7.73 8.30
CA ARG A 134 -15.46 -8.96 7.86
C ARG A 134 -15.57 -9.95 9.02
N ASN A 135 -16.78 -10.47 9.24
CA ASN A 135 -17.19 -11.35 10.34
C ASN A 135 -17.41 -10.65 11.70
N LEU A 136 -17.37 -9.32 11.77
CA LEU A 136 -17.92 -8.63 12.94
C LEU A 136 -19.45 -8.77 12.97
N SER A 137 -20.03 -8.68 14.16
CA SER A 137 -21.47 -8.50 14.30
C SER A 137 -21.89 -7.12 13.75
N LEU A 138 -23.16 -6.94 13.39
CA LEU A 138 -23.65 -5.64 12.93
C LEU A 138 -23.37 -4.50 13.94
N PRO A 139 -23.55 -4.67 15.27
CA PRO A 139 -23.12 -3.67 16.23
C PRO A 139 -21.61 -3.38 16.20
N GLY A 140 -20.77 -4.39 15.94
CA GLY A 140 -19.32 -4.20 15.79
C GLY A 140 -18.95 -3.41 14.53
N LEU A 141 -19.61 -3.69 13.40
CA LEU A 141 -19.45 -2.89 12.18
C LEU A 141 -19.93 -1.45 12.37
N GLN A 142 -21.09 -1.26 13.03
CA GLN A 142 -21.62 0.08 13.31
C GLN A 142 -20.66 0.87 14.20
N GLN A 143 -20.10 0.26 15.24
CA GLN A 143 -19.11 0.90 16.10
C GLN A 143 -17.86 1.30 15.30
N LEU A 144 -17.39 0.43 14.40
CA LEU A 144 -16.22 0.71 13.57
C LEU A 144 -16.45 1.91 12.64
N VAL A 145 -17.61 1.96 11.96
CA VAL A 145 -18.02 3.08 11.10
C VAL A 145 -18.19 4.37 11.90
N THR A 146 -18.89 4.30 13.03
CA THR A 146 -19.11 5.46 13.92
C THR A 146 -17.77 6.05 14.39
N LEU A 147 -16.80 5.21 14.76
CA LEU A 147 -15.46 5.70 15.16
C LEU A 147 -14.69 6.34 14.01
N ALA A 148 -14.87 5.85 12.78
CA ALA A 148 -14.25 6.45 11.61
C ALA A 148 -14.86 7.83 11.29
N GLU A 149 -16.18 7.96 11.44
CA GLU A 149 -16.95 9.20 11.22
C GLU A 149 -16.67 10.24 12.32
N ASP A 150 -16.86 9.89 13.60
CA ASP A 150 -16.69 10.79 14.75
C ASP A 150 -15.29 11.39 14.88
N GLN A 151 -14.30 10.72 14.30
CA GLN A 151 -12.90 11.13 14.32
C GLN A 151 -12.45 11.73 12.98
N GLU A 152 -13.34 11.84 11.99
CA GLU A 152 -13.05 12.34 10.64
C GLU A 152 -11.80 11.66 10.02
N LEU A 153 -11.65 10.35 10.26
CA LEU A 153 -10.42 9.62 9.91
C LEU A 153 -10.33 9.33 8.41
N PHE A 154 -11.46 9.23 7.73
CA PHE A 154 -11.55 8.90 6.31
C PHE A 154 -12.55 9.84 5.62
N ASP A 155 -12.30 10.14 4.35
CA ASP A 155 -13.16 11.04 3.58
C ASP A 155 -14.43 10.33 3.12
N VAL A 156 -14.33 9.02 2.86
CA VAL A 156 -15.46 8.18 2.49
C VAL A 156 -15.48 6.93 3.34
N ILE A 157 -16.68 6.65 3.84
CA ILE A 157 -17.00 5.56 4.72
C ILE A 157 -18.23 4.86 4.15
N THR A 158 -18.22 3.53 4.16
CA THR A 158 -19.34 2.74 3.64
C THR A 158 -20.64 3.04 4.36
N ASP A 159 -21.69 3.23 3.58
CA ASP A 159 -23.05 3.09 4.07
C ASP A 159 -23.38 1.60 4.31
N LEU A 160 -23.47 1.23 5.59
CA LEU A 160 -23.77 -0.14 6.01
C LEU A 160 -25.20 -0.59 5.71
N GLU A 161 -26.09 0.30 5.25
CA GLU A 161 -27.45 -0.09 4.86
C GLU A 161 -27.47 -1.13 3.74
N HIS A 162 -26.46 -1.11 2.86
CA HIS A 162 -26.45 -1.85 1.59
C HIS A 162 -25.46 -3.02 1.53
N THR A 163 -24.32 -2.96 2.22
CA THR A 163 -23.24 -3.97 2.06
C THR A 163 -23.15 -4.97 3.21
N ARG A 164 -23.47 -4.56 4.46
CA ARG A 164 -23.53 -5.34 5.75
C ARG A 164 -22.45 -6.42 6.01
N ILE A 165 -21.41 -6.52 5.19
CA ILE A 165 -20.42 -7.60 5.22
C ILE A 165 -19.11 -7.10 5.84
N GLU A 166 -18.69 -5.89 5.48
CA GLU A 166 -17.47 -5.23 5.96
C GLU A 166 -17.55 -3.71 5.68
N ALA A 167 -16.72 -2.93 6.35
CA ALA A 167 -16.60 -1.49 6.11
C ALA A 167 -15.49 -1.23 5.09
N HIS A 168 -15.82 -0.56 3.98
CA HIS A 168 -14.87 0.10 3.08
C HIS A 168 -14.66 1.55 3.56
N LEU A 169 -13.39 1.91 3.74
CA LEU A 169 -12.94 3.20 4.26
C LEU A 169 -11.81 3.70 3.36
N HIS A 170 -11.86 4.95 2.88
CA HIS A 170 -10.78 5.50 2.08
C HIS A 170 -10.62 7.01 2.20
N HIS A 171 -9.42 7.47 1.87
CA HIS A 171 -9.22 8.87 1.53
C HIS A 171 -9.51 9.11 0.06
N GLN A 172 -10.34 10.12 -0.21
CA GLN A 172 -10.51 10.66 -1.55
C GLN A 172 -9.48 11.75 -1.79
N ASN A 173 -9.06 11.87 -3.04
CA ASN A 173 -8.39 13.07 -3.47
C ASN A 173 -9.48 14.09 -3.85
N GLU A 174 -9.55 15.23 -3.15
CA GLU A 174 -10.61 16.24 -3.34
C GLU A 174 -10.72 16.77 -4.77
N ALA A 175 -9.62 16.68 -5.55
CA ALA A 175 -9.59 17.09 -6.95
C ALA A 175 -9.95 15.97 -7.95
N ALA A 176 -10.36 14.79 -7.47
CA ALA A 176 -10.77 13.69 -8.32
C ALA A 176 -12.26 13.77 -8.70
N SER A 177 -12.62 13.23 -9.87
CA SER A 177 -13.99 13.27 -10.40
C SER A 177 -14.85 12.08 -9.92
N ASP A 178 -16.16 12.24 -9.89
CA ASP A 178 -17.13 11.21 -9.45
C ASP A 178 -17.02 9.86 -10.18
N PHE A 179 -16.45 9.85 -11.39
CA PHE A 179 -16.32 8.65 -12.23
C PHE A 179 -14.90 8.07 -12.27
N VAL A 180 -13.89 8.87 -11.92
CA VAL A 180 -12.48 8.48 -11.90
C VAL A 180 -11.81 9.16 -10.70
N PRO A 181 -11.44 8.40 -9.64
CA PRO A 181 -10.88 8.92 -8.42
C PRO A 181 -9.40 9.30 -8.56
N PHE A 182 -8.96 9.72 -9.75
CA PHE A 182 -7.61 10.20 -10.01
C PHE A 182 -7.63 11.69 -10.30
N THR A 183 -6.68 12.41 -9.71
CA THR A 183 -6.42 13.79 -10.11
C THR A 183 -5.65 13.85 -11.41
N GLN A 184 -5.66 15.04 -12.02
CA GLN A 184 -4.71 15.33 -13.07
C GLN A 184 -3.28 15.22 -12.52
N ILE A 185 -2.43 14.48 -13.22
CA ILE A 185 -0.99 14.44 -12.95
C ILE A 185 -0.19 14.75 -14.21
N GLN A 186 0.97 15.36 -14.01
CA GLN A 186 1.90 15.77 -15.05
C GLN A 186 3.35 15.70 -14.56
N LYS A 187 4.29 15.87 -15.48
CA LYS A 187 5.73 15.86 -15.20
C LYS A 187 6.09 16.77 -14.01
N GLY A 188 6.82 16.22 -13.04
CA GLY A 188 7.20 16.87 -11.80
C GLY A 188 6.38 16.45 -10.58
N ASP A 189 5.17 15.93 -10.79
CA ASP A 189 4.32 15.45 -9.70
C ASP A 189 4.90 14.22 -9.01
N LYS A 190 4.54 14.02 -7.74
CA LYS A 190 4.88 12.83 -6.98
C LYS A 190 3.74 12.48 -6.04
N ASN A 191 3.21 11.27 -6.15
CA ASN A 191 2.08 10.77 -5.36
C ASN A 191 1.80 9.30 -5.71
N THR A 192 0.74 8.73 -5.16
CA THR A 192 0.35 7.35 -5.42
C THR A 192 -0.35 7.20 -6.78
N GLU A 193 -0.98 8.24 -7.32
CA GLU A 193 -1.52 8.27 -8.69
C GLU A 193 -0.38 8.04 -9.71
N VAL A 194 0.78 8.65 -9.51
CA VAL A 194 1.96 8.42 -10.35
C VAL A 194 2.43 6.97 -10.26
N CYS A 195 2.40 6.35 -9.07
CA CYS A 195 2.70 4.91 -8.94
C CYS A 195 1.72 4.07 -9.77
N VAL A 196 0.43 4.40 -9.73
CA VAL A 196 -0.62 3.73 -10.51
C VAL A 196 -0.38 3.92 -12.01
N ALA A 197 -0.05 5.12 -12.48
CA ALA A 197 0.25 5.38 -13.90
C ALA A 197 1.44 4.55 -14.38
N GLN A 198 2.54 4.54 -13.61
CA GLN A 198 3.73 3.74 -13.92
C GLN A 198 3.39 2.24 -13.97
N ASP A 199 2.64 1.74 -13.00
CA ASP A 199 2.22 0.35 -12.94
C ASP A 199 1.32 -0.05 -14.11
N ALA A 200 0.32 0.77 -14.43
CA ALA A 200 -0.62 0.51 -15.52
C ALA A 200 0.07 0.54 -16.88
N LEU A 201 0.91 1.55 -17.14
CA LEU A 201 1.64 1.67 -18.41
C LEU A 201 2.64 0.52 -18.58
N TRP A 202 3.36 0.14 -17.52
CA TRP A 202 4.23 -1.04 -17.51
C TRP A 202 3.44 -2.30 -17.90
N ALA A 203 2.28 -2.53 -17.26
CA ALA A 203 1.45 -3.69 -17.52
C ALA A 203 0.89 -3.74 -18.95
N LEU A 204 0.68 -2.57 -19.57
CA LEU A 204 0.25 -2.45 -20.96
C LEU A 204 1.41 -2.51 -21.96
N GLY A 205 2.64 -2.74 -21.50
CA GLY A 205 3.83 -2.91 -22.36
C GLY A 205 4.54 -1.62 -22.75
N TYR A 206 4.19 -0.48 -22.15
CA TYR A 206 4.95 0.75 -22.32
C TYR A 206 6.28 0.68 -21.54
N PRO A 207 7.34 1.35 -22.02
CA PRO A 207 8.66 1.27 -21.41
C PRO A 207 8.71 2.06 -20.09
N ILE A 208 8.32 1.39 -19.00
CA ILE A 208 8.49 1.86 -17.63
C ILE A 208 9.46 0.91 -16.94
N THR A 209 10.61 1.43 -16.50
CA THR A 209 11.65 0.61 -15.87
C THR A 209 11.50 0.56 -14.36
N LYS A 210 10.81 1.53 -13.76
CA LYS A 210 10.65 1.60 -12.31
C LYS A 210 9.38 2.32 -11.89
N ILE A 211 8.65 1.71 -10.95
CA ILE A 211 7.62 2.41 -10.18
C ILE A 211 8.31 3.22 -9.08
N SER A 212 8.46 4.52 -9.28
CA SER A 212 9.14 5.47 -8.38
C SER A 212 8.16 6.36 -7.61
N GLY A 213 6.93 6.49 -8.09
CA GLY A 213 5.98 7.47 -7.59
C GLY A 213 6.34 8.93 -7.90
N VAL A 214 7.26 9.15 -8.86
CA VAL A 214 7.67 10.46 -9.37
C VAL A 214 7.44 10.51 -10.87
N PHE A 215 6.75 11.56 -11.34
CA PHE A 215 6.43 11.76 -12.74
C PHE A 215 7.65 12.34 -13.44
N ASP A 216 8.55 11.45 -13.85
CA ASP A 216 9.81 11.78 -14.51
C ASP A 216 9.68 11.84 -16.05
N ALA A 217 10.82 11.93 -16.74
CA ALA A 217 10.86 11.98 -18.19
C ALA A 217 10.50 10.65 -18.86
N GLU A 218 10.74 9.51 -18.21
CA GLU A 218 10.34 8.20 -18.73
C GLU A 218 8.82 8.10 -18.75
N LEU A 219 8.17 8.47 -17.64
CA LEU A 219 6.71 8.48 -17.56
C LEU A 219 6.09 9.47 -18.57
N ASP A 220 6.63 10.68 -18.75
CA ASP A 220 6.12 11.64 -19.76
C ASP A 220 6.17 11.05 -21.18
N GLN A 221 7.24 10.35 -21.53
CA GLN A 221 7.35 9.69 -22.83
C GLN A 221 6.33 8.55 -22.99
N ALA A 222 6.17 7.71 -21.96
CA ALA A 222 5.21 6.62 -21.96
C ALA A 222 3.76 7.13 -22.07
N VAL A 223 3.43 8.21 -21.35
CA VAL A 223 2.10 8.84 -21.39
C VAL A 223 1.81 9.42 -22.77
N ARG A 224 2.74 10.16 -23.37
CA ARG A 224 2.57 10.68 -24.73
C ARG A 224 2.47 9.57 -25.77
N ALA A 225 3.16 8.45 -25.57
CA ALA A 225 3.01 7.29 -26.43
C ALA A 225 1.62 6.68 -26.30
N PHE A 226 1.18 6.41 -25.06
CA PHE A 226 -0.16 5.91 -24.77
C PHE A 226 -1.25 6.79 -25.36
N GLN A 227 -1.15 8.11 -25.17
CA GLN A 227 -2.10 9.08 -25.73
C GLN A 227 -2.16 9.01 -27.25
N ARG A 228 -1.02 8.94 -27.95
CA ARG A 228 -0.99 8.80 -29.43
C ARG A 228 -1.65 7.50 -29.89
N ASP A 229 -1.34 6.39 -29.21
CA ASP A 229 -1.86 5.07 -29.58
C ASP A 229 -3.38 4.96 -29.41
N HIS A 230 -3.95 5.76 -28.50
CA HIS A 230 -5.39 5.80 -28.19
C HIS A 230 -6.11 7.00 -28.81
N GLY A 231 -5.47 7.74 -29.73
CA GLY A 231 -6.10 8.87 -30.42
C GLY A 231 -6.41 10.08 -29.53
N LEU A 232 -5.74 10.21 -28.39
CA LEU A 232 -5.84 11.34 -27.48
C LEU A 232 -4.83 12.45 -27.85
N VAL A 233 -5.03 13.65 -27.29
CA VAL A 233 -4.02 14.71 -27.38
C VAL A 233 -2.77 14.27 -26.61
N ALA A 234 -1.63 14.23 -27.29
CA ALA A 234 -0.35 13.78 -26.74
C ALA A 234 0.38 14.86 -25.92
N ASP A 235 -0.32 15.45 -24.94
CA ASP A 235 0.16 16.56 -24.11
C ASP A 235 1.02 16.13 -22.91
N GLY A 236 1.10 14.83 -22.62
CA GLY A 236 1.85 14.27 -21.49
C GLY A 236 1.16 14.45 -20.13
N ILE A 237 -0.12 14.84 -20.14
CA ILE A 237 -0.93 15.06 -18.94
C ILE A 237 -1.92 13.89 -18.79
N LEU A 238 -1.86 13.18 -17.66
CA LEU A 238 -2.95 12.25 -17.32
C LEU A 238 -4.09 13.03 -16.67
N GLY A 239 -4.92 13.66 -17.51
CA GLY A 239 -6.23 14.17 -17.13
C GLY A 239 -7.31 13.09 -17.20
N LYS A 240 -8.57 13.48 -16.95
CA LYS A 240 -9.73 12.59 -16.91
C LYS A 240 -9.80 11.61 -18.09
N LEU A 241 -9.77 12.10 -19.33
CA LEU A 241 -9.90 11.25 -20.53
C LEU A 241 -8.75 10.25 -20.67
N THR A 242 -7.53 10.66 -20.30
CA THR A 242 -6.36 9.79 -20.33
C THR A 242 -6.47 8.70 -19.27
N TRP A 243 -6.95 9.03 -18.06
CA TRP A 243 -7.20 8.04 -17.02
C TRP A 243 -8.32 7.06 -17.37
N GLU A 244 -9.44 7.54 -17.92
CA GLU A 244 -10.54 6.67 -18.40
C GLU A 244 -10.02 5.70 -19.46
N ALA A 245 -9.28 6.20 -20.44
CA ALA A 245 -8.66 5.36 -21.47
C ALA A 245 -7.70 4.35 -20.84
N LEU A 246 -6.79 4.78 -19.96
CA LEU A 246 -5.78 3.91 -19.34
C LEU A 246 -6.44 2.79 -18.52
N MET A 247 -7.40 3.13 -17.67
CA MET A 247 -8.10 2.16 -16.84
C MET A 247 -8.94 1.19 -17.66
N SER A 248 -9.55 1.64 -18.76
CA SER A 248 -10.34 0.77 -19.65
C SER A 248 -9.52 -0.31 -20.36
N GLN A 249 -8.20 -0.10 -20.50
CA GLN A 249 -7.30 -1.09 -21.10
C GLN A 249 -6.86 -2.16 -20.09
N LEU A 250 -6.96 -1.89 -18.79
CA LEU A 250 -6.58 -2.85 -17.77
C LEU A 250 -7.63 -3.96 -17.70
N ARG A 251 -7.19 -5.18 -17.98
CA ARG A 251 -7.93 -6.42 -17.74
C ARG A 251 -7.03 -7.31 -16.88
N PRO A 252 -7.57 -8.29 -16.14
CA PRO A 252 -6.74 -9.32 -15.53
C PRO A 252 -5.85 -9.95 -16.60
N ILE A 253 -4.54 -9.80 -16.48
CA ILE A 253 -3.58 -10.37 -17.44
C ILE A 253 -3.16 -11.74 -16.89
N PRO A 254 -3.59 -12.87 -17.51
CA PRO A 254 -3.20 -14.20 -17.04
C PRO A 254 -1.70 -14.41 -17.30
N GLY A 255 -0.94 -14.78 -16.27
CA GLY A 255 0.42 -15.26 -16.43
C GLY A 255 1.53 -14.21 -16.45
N ILE A 256 1.34 -13.00 -15.93
CA ILE A 256 2.48 -12.12 -15.58
C ILE A 256 3.23 -12.75 -14.41
N ASP A 257 4.38 -13.34 -14.70
CA ASP A 257 5.36 -13.91 -13.79
C ASP A 257 6.26 -12.81 -13.18
N GLU A 258 6.32 -12.79 -11.83
CA GLU A 258 6.84 -11.75 -10.92
C GLU A 258 8.25 -11.17 -11.19
N GLU A 259 9.07 -11.75 -12.07
CA GLU A 259 10.53 -11.50 -12.12
C GLU A 259 10.93 -10.23 -12.91
N THR A 260 10.03 -9.66 -13.71
CA THR A 260 10.29 -8.47 -14.54
C THR A 260 9.85 -7.13 -13.93
N ALA A 261 9.29 -7.14 -12.71
CA ALA A 261 8.67 -5.97 -12.07
C ALA A 261 9.47 -5.33 -10.91
N ALA A 262 10.77 -5.62 -10.77
CA ALA A 262 11.61 -5.19 -9.63
C ALA A 262 12.10 -3.73 -9.74
#